data_AF-A0A816ZMH1-F1
#
_entry.id   AF-A0A816ZMH1-F1
#
_cell.length_a   1.000
_cell.length_b   1.000
_cell.length_c   1.000
_cell.angle_alpha   90.00
_cell.angle_beta   90.00
_cell.angle_gamma   90.00
#
_symmetry.space_group_name_H-M   'P 1'
#
loop_
_entity.id
_entity.type
_entity.pdbx_description
1 polymer ?
#
loop_
_entity_poly.entity_id
_entity_poly.type
_entity_poly.pdbx_seq_one_letter_code
_entity_poly.pdbx_strand_id
1 'polypeptide(L)'
;IFENRTISPEKTLSIAISEAREWQGAQITEKGRDKDSTMATTGCLRQQQVESSIKVFTDAAWNVSHRGAGLGWVFSDTQRTAFAHGTRFEEFVGSPIMAEALA
;
A
#
# COMPACT_ATOMS: atom_id res chain seq x y z
N ILE A 1 -4.06 18.01 13.69
CA ILE A 1 -5.17 17.29 13.02
C ILE A 1 -5.16 17.79 11.58
N PHE A 2 -4.92 16.89 10.63
CA PHE A 2 -4.34 17.16 9.30
C PHE A 2 -4.78 18.48 8.62
N GLU A 3 -3.79 19.28 8.22
CA GLU A 3 -3.89 20.43 7.31
C GLU A 3 -4.78 21.63 7.68
N ASN A 4 -5.15 21.85 8.96
CA ASN A 4 -5.96 23.02 9.36
C ASN A 4 -7.24 23.21 8.51
N ARG A 5 -7.76 22.12 7.93
CA ARG A 5 -8.99 22.15 7.14
C ARG A 5 -10.16 22.06 8.11
N THR A 6 -10.90 23.15 8.29
CA THR A 6 -12.16 23.17 9.04
C THR A 6 -13.26 22.50 8.20
N ILE A 7 -13.22 21.17 8.12
CA ILE A 7 -14.30 20.38 7.53
C ILE A 7 -15.43 20.31 8.57
N SER A 8 -16.65 20.65 8.18
CA SER A 8 -17.80 20.58 9.08
C SER A 8 -18.02 19.15 9.58
N PRO A 9 -18.50 18.94 10.81
CA PRO A 9 -18.72 17.59 11.36
C PRO A 9 -19.59 16.70 10.45
N GLU A 10 -20.61 17.27 9.83
CA GLU A 10 -21.50 16.58 8.89
C GLU A 10 -20.76 16.11 7.63
N LYS A 11 -19.88 16.95 7.09
CA LYS A 11 -19.07 16.62 5.92
C LYS A 11 -18.03 15.57 6.27
N THR A 12 -17.42 15.64 7.46
CA THR A 12 -16.49 14.62 7.96
C THR A 12 -17.20 13.27 8.11
N LEU A 13 -18.41 13.23 8.67
CA LEU A 13 -19.20 12.01 8.78
C LEU A 13 -19.50 11.41 7.40
N SER A 14 -19.89 12.26 6.45
CA SER A 14 -20.22 11.83 5.09
C SER A 14 -19.01 11.24 4.36
N ILE A 15 -17.84 11.88 4.47
CA ILE A 15 -16.57 11.40 3.90
C ILE A 15 -16.17 10.08 4.55
N ALA A 16 -16.23 9.99 5.88
CA ALA A 16 -15.86 8.78 6.60
C ALA A 16 -16.73 7.57 6.18
N ILE A 17 -18.05 7.79 6.03
CA ILE A 17 -18.97 6.74 5.56
C ILE A 17 -18.67 6.36 4.10
N SER A 18 -18.42 7.33 3.21
CA SER A 18 -18.11 7.03 1.82
C SER A 18 -16.81 6.25 1.67
N GLU A 19 -15.74 6.70 2.34
CA GLU A 19 -14.44 6.03 2.31
C GLU A 19 -14.51 4.63 2.93
N ALA A 20 -15.25 4.45 4.04
CA ALA A 20 -15.44 3.13 4.63
C ALA A 20 -16.15 2.16 3.65
N ARG A 21 -17.16 2.64 2.91
CA ARG A 21 -17.86 1.81 1.89
C ARG A 21 -16.95 1.47 0.72
N GLU A 22 -16.17 2.44 0.25
CA GLU A 22 -15.19 2.22 -0.83
C GLU A 22 -14.12 1.23 -0.41
N TRP A 23 -13.58 1.37 0.80
CA TRP A 23 -12.63 0.43 1.37
C TRP A 23 -13.21 -0.98 1.51
N GLN A 24 -14.45 -1.11 2.00
CA GLN A 24 -15.16 -2.39 2.06
C GLN A 24 -15.35 -3.02 0.67
N GLY A 25 -15.71 -2.24 -0.34
CA GLY A 25 -15.89 -2.72 -1.71
C GLY A 25 -14.57 -3.10 -2.40
N ALA A 26 -13.47 -2.42 -2.04
CA ALA A 26 -12.13 -2.71 -2.53
C ALA A 26 -11.52 -3.97 -1.90
N GLN A 27 -12.12 -4.53 -0.85
CA GLN A 27 -11.76 -5.86 -0.36
C GLN A 27 -12.26 -6.92 -1.35
N ILE A 28 -11.48 -7.17 -2.41
CA ILE A 28 -11.63 -8.37 -3.23
C ILE A 28 -11.41 -9.56 -2.30
N THR A 29 -12.51 -10.20 -1.88
CA THR A 29 -12.43 -11.52 -1.28
C THR A 29 -11.97 -12.45 -2.39
N GLU A 30 -10.76 -13.00 -2.28
CA GLU A 30 -10.34 -14.20 -3.01
C GLU A 30 -11.24 -15.37 -2.57
N LYS A 31 -12.52 -15.32 -2.97
CA LYS A 31 -13.46 -16.40 -2.72
C LYS A 31 -13.18 -17.45 -3.79
N GLY A 32 -12.39 -18.43 -3.38
CA GLY A 32 -12.09 -19.71 -4.01
C GLY A 32 -12.67 -19.93 -5.41
N ARG A 33 -11.81 -19.86 -6.42
CA ARG A 33 -12.01 -20.62 -7.65
C ARG A 33 -11.64 -22.07 -7.37
N ASP A 34 -12.60 -22.83 -6.86
CA ASP A 34 -12.56 -24.28 -6.89
C ASP A 34 -13.48 -24.79 -8.01
N LYS A 35 -12.84 -25.44 -8.99
CA LYS A 35 -13.31 -26.53 -9.87
C LYS A 35 -14.45 -26.23 -10.86
N ASP A 36 -14.10 -26.06 -12.16
CA ASP A 36 -14.28 -27.15 -13.14
C ASP A 36 -13.69 -26.80 -14.52
N SER A 37 -12.91 -27.73 -15.09
CA SER A 37 -12.76 -28.03 -16.53
C SER A 37 -11.42 -28.73 -16.77
N THR A 38 -11.50 -30.05 -16.86
CA THR A 38 -10.46 -30.91 -17.40
C THR A 38 -10.27 -30.61 -18.89
N MET A 39 -9.02 -30.45 -19.35
CA MET A 39 -8.42 -31.21 -20.46
C MET A 39 -6.97 -30.74 -20.68
N ALA A 40 -6.07 -31.72 -20.67
CA ALA A 40 -4.64 -31.57 -20.79
C ALA A 40 -4.21 -30.99 -22.15
N THR A 41 -3.03 -30.38 -22.23
CA THR A 41 -1.88 -30.87 -23.03
C THR A 41 -0.69 -29.89 -22.94
N THR A 42 0.51 -30.47 -22.84
CA THR A 42 1.84 -29.91 -23.10
C THR A 42 2.41 -28.83 -22.19
N GLY A 43 3.31 -29.29 -21.30
CA GLY A 43 4.72 -28.97 -21.51
C GLY A 43 5.13 -27.52 -21.29
N CYS A 44 4.85 -26.99 -20.11
CA CYS A 44 5.86 -26.17 -19.47
C CYS A 44 6.11 -26.83 -18.13
N LEU A 45 7.31 -27.40 -17.94
CA LEU A 45 7.89 -27.38 -16.62
C LEU A 45 7.90 -25.89 -16.27
N ARG A 46 6.84 -25.41 -15.61
CA ARG A 46 6.93 -24.19 -14.82
C ARG A 46 7.98 -24.59 -13.81
N GLN A 47 9.24 -24.29 -14.13
CA GLN A 47 10.29 -24.24 -13.13
C GLN A 47 9.61 -23.48 -12.02
N GLN A 48 9.30 -24.18 -10.92
CA GLN A 48 9.06 -23.54 -9.65
C GLN A 48 10.43 -22.96 -9.30
N GLN A 49 10.80 -21.90 -10.02
CA GLN A 49 11.69 -20.91 -9.49
C GLN A 49 10.86 -20.40 -8.33
N VAL A 50 11.11 -20.97 -7.16
CA VAL A 50 10.76 -20.36 -5.89
C VAL A 50 11.61 -19.09 -5.87
N GLU A 51 11.20 -18.11 -6.68
CA GLU A 51 11.69 -16.76 -6.58
C GLU A 51 11.31 -16.36 -5.17
N SER A 52 12.32 -16.24 -4.31
CA SER A 52 12.19 -15.58 -3.04
C SER A 52 11.80 -14.13 -3.33
N SER A 53 10.52 -13.92 -3.60
CA SER A 53 9.95 -12.61 -3.92
C SER A 53 9.83 -11.83 -2.63
N ILE A 54 10.52 -10.70 -2.58
CA ILE A 54 10.44 -9.76 -1.47
C ILE A 54 9.38 -8.72 -1.84
N LYS A 55 8.33 -8.63 -1.03
CA LYS A 55 7.35 -7.55 -1.08
C LYS A 55 7.90 -6.35 -0.32
N VAL A 56 7.87 -5.18 -0.95
CA VAL A 56 8.27 -3.91 -0.33
C VAL A 56 7.04 -3.03 -0.26
N PHE A 57 6.73 -2.56 0.94
CA PHE A 57 5.70 -1.56 1.18
C PHE A 57 6.42 -0.26 1.52
N THR A 58 6.19 0.78 0.73
CA THR A 58 6.71 2.12 0.98
C THR A 58 5.54 3.09 1.11
N ASP A 59 5.73 4.14 1.90
CA ASP A 59 4.75 5.22 2.08
C ASP A 59 5.49 6.48 2.53
N ALA A 60 4.92 7.64 2.20
CA ALA A 60 5.49 8.93 2.58
C ALA A 60 4.45 9.91 3.14
N ALA A 61 4.82 10.61 4.20
CA ALA A 61 4.05 11.69 4.78
C ALA A 61 4.74 13.04 4.53
N TRP A 62 4.07 13.99 3.87
CA TRP A 62 4.63 15.31 3.59
C TRP A 62 3.99 16.42 4.43
N ASN A 63 4.81 17.36 4.88
CA ASN A 63 4.38 18.53 5.64
C ASN A 63 4.74 19.82 4.91
N VAL A 64 3.71 20.56 4.46
CA VAL A 64 3.86 21.84 3.74
C VAL A 64 4.58 22.91 4.56
N SER A 65 4.32 22.99 5.87
CA SER A 65 4.84 24.05 6.73
C SER A 65 6.36 23.99 6.88
N HIS A 66 6.93 22.79 6.89
CA HIS A 66 8.38 22.57 7.03
C HIS A 66 9.05 22.12 5.73
N ARG A 67 8.27 21.94 4.65
CA ARG A 67 8.71 21.30 3.40
C ARG A 67 9.49 20.00 3.67
N GLY A 68 9.03 19.24 4.67
CA GLY A 68 9.68 18.03 5.14
C GLY A 68 8.84 16.81 4.81
N ALA A 69 9.49 15.67 4.58
CA ALA A 69 8.85 14.39 4.37
C ALA A 69 9.35 13.35 5.35
N GLY A 70 8.43 12.62 5.97
CA GLY A 70 8.71 11.32 6.59
C GLY A 70 8.53 10.23 5.55
N LEU A 71 9.53 9.36 5.42
CA LEU A 71 9.56 8.22 4.52
C LEU A 71 9.53 6.95 5.38
N GLY A 72 8.79 5.93 4.94
CA GLY A 72 8.73 4.65 5.62
C GLY A 72 8.77 3.50 4.64
N TRP A 73 9.42 2.41 5.02
CA TRP A 73 9.41 1.19 4.24
C TRP A 73 9.45 -0.08 5.10
N VAL A 74 8.84 -1.14 4.59
CA VAL A 74 8.82 -2.46 5.21
C VAL A 74 8.96 -3.54 4.13
N PHE A 75 9.96 -4.41 4.31
CA PHE A 75 10.21 -5.58 3.49
C PHE A 75 9.58 -6.81 4.15
N SER A 76 8.87 -7.61 3.36
CA SER A 76 8.28 -8.88 3.79
C SER A 76 8.47 -9.94 2.71
N ASP A 77 8.77 -11.17 3.09
CA ASP A 77 8.81 -12.31 2.18
C ASP A 77 7.74 -13.35 2.59
N THR A 78 7.70 -14.50 1.91
CA THR A 78 6.73 -15.57 2.21
C THR A 78 6.91 -16.22 3.58
N GLN A 79 8.09 -16.10 4.18
CA GLN A 79 8.47 -16.73 5.44
C GLN A 79 8.57 -15.73 6.60
N ARG A 80 8.89 -14.47 6.32
CA ARG A 80 9.20 -13.43 7.31
C ARG A 80 8.40 -12.17 7.00
N THR A 81 7.57 -11.78 7.96
CA THR A 81 6.86 -10.50 7.92
C THR A 81 7.77 -9.40 8.48
N ALA A 82 7.82 -8.26 7.81
CA ALA A 82 8.55 -7.06 8.25
C ALA A 82 10.01 -7.31 8.68
N PHE A 83 10.73 -8.17 7.96
CA PHE A 83 12.09 -8.57 8.37
C PHE A 83 13.14 -7.47 8.23
N ALA A 84 12.87 -6.48 7.39
CA ALA A 84 13.63 -5.25 7.32
C ALA A 84 12.65 -4.10 7.20
N HIS A 85 12.83 -3.05 7.98
CA HIS A 85 11.99 -1.87 7.93
C HIS A 85 12.81 -0.65 8.32
N GLY A 86 12.31 0.53 7.97
CA GLY A 86 13.00 1.76 8.26
C GLY A 86 12.09 2.96 8.11
N THR A 87 12.56 4.05 8.69
CA THR A 87 11.97 5.38 8.50
C THR A 87 13.09 6.37 8.28
N ARG A 88 12.84 7.39 7.47
CA ARG A 88 13.78 8.48 7.26
C ARG A 88 13.03 9.80 7.21
N PHE A 89 13.65 10.87 7.69
CA PHE A 89 13.15 12.22 7.47
C PHE A 89 14.00 12.91 6.40
N GLU A 90 13.35 13.54 5.43
CA GLU A 90 13.98 14.32 4.36
C GLU A 90 13.50 15.78 4.41
N GLU A 91 14.44 16.70 4.35
CA GLU A 91 14.16 18.14 4.27
C GLU A 91 14.07 18.62 2.82
N PHE A 92 13.47 19.79 2.61
CA PHE A 92 13.35 20.44 1.30
C PHE A 92 12.55 19.66 0.24
N VAL A 93 11.64 18.80 0.66
CA VAL A 93 10.73 18.08 -0.24
C VAL A 93 9.63 19.02 -0.73
N GLY A 94 9.55 19.18 -2.05
CA GLY A 94 8.73 20.23 -2.66
C GLY A 94 7.23 19.94 -2.75
N SER A 95 6.82 18.67 -2.60
CA SER A 95 5.43 18.25 -2.77
C SER A 95 5.17 16.85 -2.18
N PRO A 96 3.91 16.46 -1.94
CA PRO A 96 3.56 15.10 -1.54
C PRO A 96 4.05 14.04 -2.53
N ILE A 97 3.89 14.27 -3.84
CA ILE A 97 4.30 13.30 -4.88
C ILE A 97 5.82 13.10 -4.91
N MET A 98 6.59 14.14 -4.60
CA MET A 98 8.04 14.02 -4.46
C MET A 98 8.40 13.20 -3.22
N ALA A 99 7.62 13.30 -2.13
CA ALA A 99 7.82 12.49 -0.94
C ALA A 99 7.59 11.00 -1.25
N GLU A 100 6.51 10.66 -1.95
CA GLU A 100 6.24 9.28 -2.40
C GLU A 100 7.35 8.72 -3.28
N ALA A 101 7.88 9.54 -4.19
CA ALA A 101 8.99 9.13 -5.06
C ALA A 101 10.33 8.92 -4.33
N LEU A 102 10.47 9.46 -3.12
CA LEU A 102 11.66 9.30 -2.28
C LEU A 102 11.60 8.08 -1.36
N ALA A 103 10.40 7.57 -1.07
CA ALA A 103 10.17 6.41 -0.20
C ALA A 103 10.38 5.09 -0.94
#